data_AF-A0A9W6KCF6-F1
#
_entry.id   AF-A0A9W6KCF6-F1
#
_cell.length_a   1.000
_cell.length_b   1.000
_cell.length_c   1.000
_cell.angle_alpha   90.00
_cell.angle_beta   90.00
_cell.angle_gamma   90.00
#
_symmetry.space_group_name_H-M   'P 1'
#
loop_
_entity.id
_entity.type
_entity.pdbx_description
1 polymer ?
#
loop_
_entity_poly.entity_id
_entity_poly.type
_entity_poly.pdbx_seq_one_letter_code
_entity_poly.pdbx_strand_id
1 'polypeptide(L)'
;MARWPYNHEDLRAMYAGGRGNTTARRWARFWAAVHGTGAFPRRWVTLEVPGRRSGRTTRFPLGLADWQGGWYLVSMLGDDCNWVRNVRAADGRATLRHGRARPAHLVEVPVEERAAIIRRYLQKVPGARPHIPVHRTAPLAEFEAVAARYPVFRVDYAPAPARRRRRWLRLSLAAIVALVVLLVGAVVAAVKLQPVPSPLALPATAAPPAGTLDGAYQPAPGSLAGFRIQQTVLGLTSDVVGRTADIGGAATITAGRVTDATLRIGLLALTSGNGKRAPQFDISLDTAHYPDATVTLTQPAPLDASLSSGAALPVTGSLTLHGITRPVTVTLSIRRDGAGLDVAGSVPVAFADFDLAAPQGYGAFGSLADHGTAEFLLLLQPRA
;
A
#
# COMPACT_ATOMS: atom_id res chain seq x y z
N MET A 1 13.83 -19.05 -19.57
CA MET A 1 15.13 -18.34 -19.66
C MET A 1 14.85 -16.84 -19.71
N ALA A 2 15.34 -16.05 -18.74
CA ALA A 2 15.12 -14.60 -18.74
C ALA A 2 15.78 -13.97 -19.98
N ARG A 3 14.98 -13.28 -20.80
CA ARG A 3 15.43 -12.55 -22.00
C ARG A 3 16.30 -11.38 -21.52
N TRP A 4 17.54 -11.31 -21.98
CA TRP A 4 18.47 -10.23 -21.63
C TRP A 4 17.92 -8.90 -22.21
N PRO A 5 17.74 -7.84 -21.40
CA PRO A 5 16.93 -6.68 -21.79
C PRO A 5 17.64 -5.66 -22.70
N TYR A 6 18.83 -5.97 -23.23
CA TYR A 6 19.63 -5.03 -24.04
C TYR A 6 19.87 -5.56 -25.45
N ASN A 7 19.66 -4.69 -26.46
CA ASN A 7 20.02 -4.96 -27.85
C ASN A 7 21.55 -5.09 -28.00
N HIS A 8 22.01 -6.08 -28.78
CA HIS A 8 23.43 -6.36 -28.97
C HIS A 8 24.16 -5.22 -29.70
N GLU A 9 23.48 -4.48 -30.58
CA GLU A 9 24.05 -3.34 -31.31
C GLU A 9 24.33 -2.15 -30.37
N ASP A 10 23.39 -1.82 -29.49
CA ASP A 10 23.54 -0.76 -28.48
C ASP A 10 24.73 -1.04 -27.55
N LEU A 11 24.89 -2.31 -27.13
CA LEU A 11 26.02 -2.72 -26.29
C LEU A 11 27.36 -2.60 -27.02
N ARG A 12 27.43 -2.93 -28.32
CA ARG A 12 28.66 -2.73 -29.11
C ARG A 12 28.98 -1.24 -29.28
N ALA A 13 27.98 -0.43 -29.58
CA ALA A 13 28.13 1.02 -29.77
C ALA A 13 28.68 1.72 -28.51
N MET A 14 28.33 1.24 -27.32
CA MET A 14 28.84 1.75 -26.05
C MET A 14 30.37 1.61 -25.87
N TYR A 15 31.00 0.68 -26.60
CA TYR A 15 32.43 0.37 -26.51
C TYR A 15 33.17 0.48 -27.85
N ALA A 16 32.61 1.25 -28.81
CA ALA A 16 33.26 1.50 -30.09
C ALA A 16 34.69 2.08 -29.90
N GLY A 17 35.67 1.53 -30.63
CA GLY A 17 37.09 1.89 -30.48
C GLY A 17 37.79 1.28 -29.25
N GLY A 18 37.24 0.22 -28.65
CA GLY A 18 37.85 -0.52 -27.54
C GLY A 18 37.82 0.21 -26.19
N ARG A 19 37.07 1.32 -26.10
CA ARG A 19 36.95 2.16 -24.89
C ARG A 19 35.48 2.50 -24.65
N GLY A 20 35.06 2.46 -23.38
CA GLY A 20 33.71 2.85 -23.01
C GLY A 20 33.47 4.35 -23.24
N ASN A 21 32.44 4.70 -24.00
CA ASN A 21 31.98 6.07 -24.19
C ASN A 21 31.37 6.67 -22.89
N THR A 22 30.88 7.90 -22.92
CA THR A 22 30.35 8.59 -21.72
C THR A 22 29.19 7.82 -21.08
N THR A 23 28.30 7.26 -21.90
CA THR A 23 27.18 6.41 -21.45
C THR A 23 27.69 5.14 -20.77
N ALA A 24 28.66 4.44 -21.39
CA ALA A 24 29.29 3.25 -20.81
C ALA A 24 29.97 3.52 -19.47
N ARG A 25 30.61 4.68 -19.30
CA ARG A 25 31.23 5.07 -18.03
C ARG A 25 30.21 5.33 -16.92
N ARG A 26 29.06 5.95 -17.24
CA ARG A 26 27.96 6.15 -16.28
C ARG A 26 27.37 4.80 -15.83
N TRP A 27 27.07 3.93 -16.79
CA TRP A 27 26.57 2.58 -16.51
C TRP A 27 27.57 1.73 -15.73
N ALA A 28 28.86 1.79 -16.07
CA ALA A 28 29.90 1.07 -15.35
C ALA A 28 29.99 1.51 -13.88
N ARG A 29 29.83 2.81 -13.58
CA ARG A 29 29.80 3.31 -12.19
C ARG A 29 28.58 2.79 -11.42
N PHE A 30 27.40 2.82 -12.03
CA PHE A 30 26.17 2.28 -11.45
C PHE A 30 26.31 0.79 -11.13
N TRP A 31 26.69 -0.02 -12.12
CA TRP A 31 26.85 -1.47 -11.92
C TRP A 31 28.00 -1.81 -10.97
N ALA A 32 29.08 -1.03 -10.93
CA ALA A 32 30.15 -1.22 -9.94
C ALA A 32 29.67 -0.98 -8.50
N ALA A 33 28.74 -0.04 -8.28
CA ALA A 33 28.11 0.14 -6.97
C ALA A 33 27.21 -1.06 -6.64
N VAL A 34 26.35 -1.47 -7.58
CA VAL A 34 25.39 -2.58 -7.40
C VAL A 34 26.09 -3.91 -7.13
N HIS A 35 27.06 -4.31 -7.96
CA HIS A 35 27.82 -5.56 -7.74
C HIS A 35 28.62 -5.52 -6.44
N GLY A 36 29.06 -4.32 -6.03
CA GLY A 36 29.76 -4.10 -4.76
C GLY A 36 28.93 -4.44 -3.52
N THR A 37 27.59 -4.43 -3.59
CA THR A 37 26.69 -4.72 -2.45
C THR A 37 26.63 -6.20 -2.07
N GLY A 38 26.92 -7.11 -3.00
CA GLY A 38 26.83 -8.56 -2.77
C GLY A 38 25.41 -9.14 -2.83
N ALA A 39 24.43 -8.38 -3.33
CA ALA A 39 23.05 -8.86 -3.52
C ALA A 39 22.87 -9.78 -4.75
N PHE A 40 23.80 -9.74 -5.71
CA PHE A 40 23.79 -10.57 -6.91
C PHE A 40 24.48 -11.93 -6.68
N PRO A 41 24.38 -12.89 -7.61
CA PRO A 41 25.21 -14.09 -7.56
C PRO A 41 26.71 -13.75 -7.50
N ARG A 42 27.49 -14.58 -6.80
CA ARG A 42 28.93 -14.38 -6.50
C ARG A 42 29.84 -14.08 -7.69
N ARG A 43 29.37 -14.35 -8.92
CA ARG A 43 30.10 -14.07 -10.15
C ARG A 43 30.16 -12.60 -10.53
N TRP A 44 29.26 -11.78 -10.00
CA TRP A 44 29.20 -10.36 -10.32
C TRP A 44 30.00 -9.60 -9.28
N VAL A 45 31.11 -9.02 -9.70
CA VAL A 45 32.08 -8.37 -8.82
C VAL A 45 32.42 -6.98 -9.32
N THR A 46 32.92 -6.17 -8.40
CA THR A 46 33.59 -4.92 -8.75
C THR A 46 35.08 -5.09 -8.56
N LEU A 47 35.83 -4.98 -9.65
CA LEU A 47 37.29 -4.90 -9.63
C LEU A 47 37.72 -3.50 -9.25
N GLU A 48 38.54 -3.39 -8.21
CA GLU A 48 39.21 -2.17 -7.78
C GLU A 48 40.72 -2.34 -8.04
N VAL A 49 41.30 -1.46 -8.85
CA VAL A 49 42.72 -1.49 -9.21
C VAL A 49 43.27 -0.07 -9.36
N PRO A 50 44.49 0.24 -8.88
CA PRO A 50 45.12 1.54 -9.11
C PRO A 50 45.21 1.86 -10.61
N GLY A 51 44.83 3.08 -10.99
CA GLY A 51 44.99 3.54 -12.37
C GLY A 51 46.47 3.75 -12.69
N ARG A 52 47.01 3.07 -13.71
CA ARG A 52 48.46 3.10 -14.03
C ARG A 52 49.06 4.49 -14.28
N ARG A 53 48.25 5.47 -14.69
CA ARG A 53 48.68 6.85 -14.93
C ARG A 53 48.39 7.78 -13.75
N SER A 54 47.31 7.52 -13.01
CA SER A 54 46.77 8.46 -12.02
C SER A 54 47.02 8.05 -10.58
N GLY A 55 47.41 6.79 -10.32
CA GLY A 55 47.47 6.19 -8.98
C GLY A 55 46.11 5.98 -8.29
N ARG A 56 45.11 6.81 -8.61
CA ARG A 56 43.74 6.71 -8.07
C ARG A 56 43.10 5.35 -8.34
N THR A 57 42.39 4.83 -7.36
CA THR A 57 41.64 3.57 -7.50
C THR A 57 40.57 3.70 -8.58
N THR A 58 40.63 2.82 -9.57
CA THR A 58 39.64 2.67 -10.64
C THR A 58 38.73 1.47 -10.36
N ARG A 59 37.47 1.54 -10.80
CA ARG A 59 36.46 0.52 -10.52
C ARG A 59 35.82 0.01 -11.81
N PHE A 60 35.72 -1.31 -11.94
CA PHE A 60 35.11 -1.96 -13.11
C PHE A 60 34.13 -3.05 -12.68
N PRO A 61 32.86 -3.01 -13.12
CA PRO A 61 31.94 -4.12 -12.90
C PRO A 61 32.28 -5.26 -13.86
N LEU A 62 32.62 -6.42 -13.33
CA LEU A 62 33.02 -7.59 -14.12
C LEU A 62 32.19 -8.83 -13.74
N GLY A 63 32.02 -9.72 -14.70
CA GLY A 63 31.53 -11.07 -14.48
C GLY A 63 32.70 -12.06 -14.34
N LEU A 64 32.55 -13.06 -13.50
CA LEU A 64 33.49 -14.18 -13.35
C LEU A 64 32.98 -15.45 -14.03
N ALA A 65 33.92 -16.23 -14.57
CA ALA A 65 33.70 -17.61 -15.02
C ALA A 65 34.21 -18.60 -13.97
N ASP A 66 33.38 -19.59 -13.62
CA ASP A 66 33.78 -20.73 -12.80
C ASP A 66 34.28 -21.87 -13.70
N TRP A 67 35.54 -22.28 -13.53
CA TRP A 67 36.18 -23.35 -14.32
C TRP A 67 37.13 -24.18 -13.44
N GLN A 68 36.99 -25.51 -13.46
CA GLN A 68 37.84 -26.45 -12.69
C GLN A 68 38.11 -26.03 -11.22
N GLY A 69 37.07 -25.55 -10.53
CA GLY A 69 37.18 -25.11 -9.13
C GLY A 69 37.77 -23.71 -8.92
N GLY A 70 38.29 -23.05 -9.96
CA GLY A 70 38.80 -21.69 -9.93
C GLY A 70 37.80 -20.64 -10.43
N TRP A 71 38.09 -19.36 -10.13
CA TRP A 71 37.39 -18.20 -10.66
C TRP A 71 38.27 -17.43 -11.63
N TYR A 72 37.71 -17.04 -12.76
CA TYR A 72 38.45 -16.37 -13.82
C TYR A 72 37.75 -15.09 -14.29
N LEU A 73 38.55 -14.06 -14.56
CA LEU A 73 38.12 -12.86 -15.28
C LEU A 73 38.54 -12.98 -16.75
N VAL A 74 37.67 -12.56 -17.66
CA VAL A 74 37.97 -12.50 -19.09
C VAL A 74 37.76 -11.06 -19.56
N SER A 75 38.77 -10.50 -20.25
CA SER A 75 38.65 -9.18 -20.85
C SER A 75 37.86 -9.25 -22.14
N MET A 76 36.54 -9.06 -22.09
CA MET A 76 35.69 -9.11 -23.28
C MET A 76 36.03 -8.05 -24.35
N LEU A 77 36.81 -7.02 -24.01
CA LEU A 77 37.26 -5.96 -24.92
C LEU A 77 38.72 -6.13 -25.37
N GLY A 78 39.32 -7.29 -25.07
CA GLY A 78 40.65 -7.65 -25.52
C GLY A 78 41.80 -7.07 -24.69
N ASP A 79 43.01 -7.19 -25.24
CA ASP A 79 44.28 -6.92 -24.56
C ASP A 79 44.45 -5.47 -24.08
N ASP A 80 44.00 -4.52 -24.90
CA ASP A 80 44.16 -3.09 -24.64
C ASP A 80 43.15 -2.51 -23.65
N CYS A 81 42.30 -3.34 -23.06
CA CYS A 81 41.27 -2.88 -22.13
C CYS A 81 41.91 -2.20 -20.91
N ASN A 82 41.32 -1.08 -20.48
CA ASN A 82 41.94 -0.23 -19.47
C ASN A 82 42.19 -0.93 -18.12
N TRP A 83 41.30 -1.84 -17.73
CA TRP A 83 41.46 -2.59 -16.48
C TRP A 83 42.57 -3.63 -16.58
N VAL A 84 42.75 -4.29 -17.74
CA VAL A 84 43.85 -5.24 -18.00
C VAL A 84 45.19 -4.52 -17.85
N ARG A 85 45.32 -3.37 -18.52
CA ARG A 85 46.53 -2.54 -18.44
C ARG A 85 46.83 -2.04 -17.03
N ASN A 86 45.80 -1.74 -16.24
CA ASN A 86 45.97 -1.34 -14.85
C ASN A 86 46.39 -2.53 -13.96
N VAL A 87 45.82 -3.71 -14.18
CA VAL A 87 46.18 -4.93 -13.44
C VAL A 87 47.61 -5.35 -13.72
N ARG A 88 48.04 -5.37 -14.99
CA ARG A 88 49.43 -5.65 -15.36
C ARG A 88 50.41 -4.63 -14.74
N ALA A 89 50.06 -3.34 -14.79
CA ALA A 89 50.88 -2.29 -14.16
C ALA A 89 50.91 -2.38 -12.62
N ALA A 90 49.89 -3.00 -12.01
CA ALA A 90 49.84 -3.25 -10.57
C ALA A 90 50.48 -4.60 -10.18
N ASP A 91 51.12 -5.29 -11.12
CA ASP A 91 51.68 -6.62 -10.93
C ASP A 91 50.63 -7.60 -10.42
N GLY A 92 49.50 -7.70 -11.14
CA GLY A 92 48.39 -8.59 -10.80
C GLY A 92 47.57 -8.18 -9.57
N ARG A 93 48.05 -7.25 -8.73
CA ARG A 93 47.38 -6.87 -7.47
C ARG A 93 46.10 -6.09 -7.72
N ALA A 94 45.00 -6.59 -7.17
CA ALA A 94 43.70 -5.93 -7.22
C ALA A 94 42.85 -6.24 -5.98
N THR A 95 41.70 -5.59 -5.87
CA THR A 95 40.67 -5.92 -4.89
C THR A 95 39.37 -6.26 -5.61
N LEU A 96 38.77 -7.39 -5.29
CA LEU A 96 37.44 -7.75 -5.78
C LEU A 96 36.41 -7.52 -4.69
N ARG A 97 35.35 -6.76 -5.02
CA ARG A 97 34.26 -6.44 -4.10
C ARG A 97 32.98 -7.16 -4.49
N HIS A 98 32.41 -7.86 -3.53
CA HIS A 98 31.09 -8.50 -3.59
C HIS A 98 30.51 -8.57 -2.17
N GLY A 99 29.85 -7.50 -1.75
CA GLY A 99 29.46 -7.22 -0.35
C GLY A 99 30.64 -6.86 0.54
N ARG A 100 31.80 -7.50 0.34
CA ARG A 100 33.08 -7.20 1.00
C ARG A 100 34.18 -7.05 -0.03
N ALA A 101 35.14 -6.17 0.24
CA ALA A 101 36.39 -6.09 -0.51
C ALA A 101 37.33 -7.23 -0.08
N ARG A 102 37.87 -7.96 -1.06
CA ARG A 102 38.87 -9.01 -0.85
C ARG A 102 40.09 -8.71 -1.73
N PRO A 103 41.28 -8.54 -1.14
CA PRO A 103 42.51 -8.52 -1.92
C PRO A 103 42.64 -9.81 -2.74
N ALA A 104 43.07 -9.67 -3.98
CA ALA A 104 43.31 -10.77 -4.89
C ALA A 104 44.53 -10.48 -5.77
N HIS A 105 45.22 -11.53 -6.16
CA HIS A 105 46.22 -11.50 -7.20
C HIS A 105 45.62 -12.11 -8.47
N LEU A 106 45.70 -11.37 -9.57
CA LEU A 106 45.18 -11.76 -10.87
C LEU A 106 46.33 -12.32 -11.70
N VAL A 107 46.38 -13.63 -11.82
CA VAL A 107 47.44 -14.35 -12.55
C VAL A 107 46.97 -14.55 -13.98
N GLU A 108 47.72 -14.02 -14.95
CA GLU A 108 47.38 -14.19 -16.36
C GLU A 108 47.56 -15.65 -16.79
N VAL A 109 46.55 -16.20 -17.46
CA VAL A 109 46.52 -17.59 -17.91
C VAL A 109 47.22 -17.71 -19.27
N PRO A 110 48.07 -18.74 -19.51
CA PRO A 110 48.68 -19.00 -20.82
C PRO A 110 47.65 -19.17 -21.93
N VAL A 111 47.99 -18.82 -23.16
CA VAL A 111 47.02 -18.71 -24.28
C VAL A 111 46.33 -20.05 -24.57
N GLU A 112 47.10 -21.12 -24.54
CA GLU A 112 46.70 -22.52 -24.73
C GLU A 112 45.60 -22.98 -23.77
N GLU A 113 45.51 -22.39 -22.58
CA GLU A 113 44.51 -22.77 -21.56
C GLU A 113 43.23 -21.91 -21.62
N ARG A 114 43.22 -20.79 -22.37
CA ARG A 114 42.14 -19.79 -22.29
C ARG A 114 40.83 -20.25 -22.94
N ALA A 115 40.90 -21.07 -23.98
CA ALA A 115 39.75 -21.38 -24.85
C ALA A 115 38.53 -21.91 -24.06
N ALA A 116 38.75 -22.88 -23.19
CA ALA A 116 37.68 -23.47 -22.38
C ALA A 116 37.09 -22.45 -21.37
N ILE A 117 37.94 -21.58 -20.82
CA ILE A 117 37.53 -20.54 -19.87
C ILE A 117 36.70 -19.46 -20.59
N ILE A 118 37.10 -19.03 -21.78
CA ILE A 118 36.37 -18.04 -22.59
C ILE A 118 34.99 -18.61 -22.98
N ARG A 119 34.92 -19.88 -23.39
CA ARG A 119 33.64 -20.56 -23.65
C ARG A 119 32.74 -20.55 -22.42
N ARG A 120 33.29 -20.92 -21.25
CA ARG A 120 32.55 -20.91 -19.98
C ARG A 120 32.10 -19.50 -19.61
N TYR A 121 32.92 -18.49 -19.85
CA TYR A 121 32.61 -17.08 -19.62
C TYR A 121 31.40 -16.63 -20.46
N LEU A 122 31.37 -16.91 -21.76
CA LEU A 122 30.23 -16.53 -22.62
C LEU A 122 28.92 -17.25 -22.25
N GLN A 123 29.00 -18.45 -21.66
CA GLN A 123 27.83 -19.14 -21.12
C GLN A 123 27.27 -18.42 -19.89
N LYS A 124 28.13 -17.89 -19.02
CA LYS A 124 27.74 -17.32 -17.71
C LYS A 124 27.58 -15.81 -17.68
N VAL A 125 28.17 -15.08 -18.63
CA VAL A 125 28.21 -13.61 -18.69
C VAL A 125 27.59 -13.14 -20.01
N PRO A 126 26.26 -12.89 -20.06
CA PRO A 126 25.57 -12.52 -21.28
C PRO A 126 26.09 -11.22 -21.93
N GLY A 127 26.45 -10.22 -21.11
CA GLY A 127 26.93 -8.92 -21.60
C GLY A 127 28.24 -8.98 -22.40
N ALA A 128 28.99 -10.07 -22.33
CA ALA A 128 30.22 -10.25 -23.11
C ALA A 128 29.99 -10.80 -24.52
N ARG A 129 28.83 -11.42 -24.78
CA ARG A 129 28.53 -12.10 -26.05
C ARG A 129 28.61 -11.19 -27.29
N PRO A 130 28.24 -9.90 -27.23
CA PRO A 130 28.37 -9.02 -28.39
C PRO A 130 29.83 -8.67 -28.75
N HIS A 131 30.79 -8.92 -27.86
CA HIS A 131 32.18 -8.43 -27.96
C HIS A 131 33.23 -9.50 -28.29
N ILE A 132 32.86 -10.78 -28.17
CA ILE A 132 33.71 -11.91 -28.56
C ILE A 132 33.08 -12.56 -29.80
N PRO A 133 33.79 -12.62 -30.95
CA PRO A 133 33.23 -13.07 -32.23
C PRO A 133 33.17 -14.60 -32.32
N VAL A 134 32.72 -15.26 -31.25
CA VAL A 134 32.54 -16.72 -31.18
C VAL A 134 31.25 -17.00 -30.43
N HIS A 135 30.43 -17.91 -30.93
CA HIS A 135 29.19 -18.27 -30.26
C HIS A 135 29.45 -19.13 -29.01
N ARG A 136 28.70 -18.94 -27.92
CA ARG A 136 28.90 -19.63 -26.62
C ARG A 136 28.79 -21.17 -26.64
N THR A 137 28.29 -21.75 -27.72
CA THR A 137 28.19 -23.21 -27.95
C THR A 137 29.08 -23.69 -29.11
N ALA A 138 29.92 -22.82 -29.67
CA ALA A 138 30.83 -23.20 -30.74
C ALA A 138 31.84 -24.28 -30.28
N PRO A 139 32.43 -25.04 -31.22
CA PRO A 139 33.54 -25.95 -30.94
C PRO A 139 34.72 -25.24 -30.28
N LEU A 140 35.52 -25.98 -29.50
CA LEU A 140 36.64 -25.40 -28.75
C LEU A 140 37.70 -24.75 -29.66
N ALA A 141 37.92 -25.31 -30.85
CA ALA A 141 38.86 -24.78 -31.85
C ALA A 141 38.57 -23.33 -32.26
N GLU A 142 37.30 -22.92 -32.33
CA GLU A 142 36.96 -21.51 -32.60
C GLU A 142 37.39 -20.59 -31.45
N PHE A 143 37.34 -21.07 -30.21
CA PHE A 143 37.82 -20.32 -29.05
C PHE A 143 39.35 -20.25 -29.01
N GLU A 144 40.05 -21.31 -29.41
CA GLU A 144 41.50 -21.35 -29.53
C GLU A 144 42.00 -20.29 -30.53
N ALA A 145 41.33 -20.17 -31.68
CA ALA A 145 41.64 -19.18 -32.71
C ALA A 145 41.50 -17.71 -32.23
N VAL A 146 40.74 -17.45 -31.17
CA VAL A 146 40.56 -16.09 -30.61
C VAL A 146 41.25 -15.90 -29.26
N ALA A 147 41.75 -16.97 -28.63
CA ALA A 147 42.26 -16.98 -27.26
C ALA A 147 43.35 -15.92 -26.98
N ALA A 148 44.26 -15.72 -27.93
CA ALA A 148 45.34 -14.75 -27.81
C ALA A 148 44.83 -13.30 -27.66
N ARG A 149 43.67 -12.98 -28.24
CA ARG A 149 43.09 -11.63 -28.24
C ARG A 149 42.39 -11.26 -26.94
N TYR A 150 41.99 -12.25 -26.13
CA TYR A 150 41.16 -12.06 -24.95
C TYR A 150 41.89 -12.53 -23.68
N PRO A 151 42.60 -11.64 -22.97
CA PRO A 151 43.27 -12.00 -21.72
C PRO A 151 42.33 -12.62 -20.71
N VAL A 152 42.83 -13.68 -20.07
CA VAL A 152 42.15 -14.40 -19.00
C VAL A 152 43.02 -14.35 -17.76
N PHE A 153 42.41 -14.04 -16.62
CA PHE A 153 43.10 -13.97 -15.34
C PHE A 153 42.46 -14.93 -14.35
N ARG A 154 43.26 -15.83 -13.77
CA ARG A 154 42.88 -16.61 -12.59
C ARG A 154 42.86 -15.68 -11.37
N VAL A 155 41.83 -15.82 -10.55
CA VAL A 155 41.65 -15.02 -9.34
C VAL A 155 42.18 -15.79 -8.13
N ASP A 156 43.34 -15.38 -7.64
CA ASP A 156 43.94 -15.92 -6.43
C ASP A 156 43.61 -14.98 -5.26
N TYR A 157 42.57 -15.31 -4.49
CA TYR A 157 42.21 -14.53 -3.32
C TYR A 157 43.29 -14.66 -2.24
N ALA A 158 43.66 -13.52 -1.62
CA ALA A 158 44.47 -13.58 -0.41
C ALA A 158 43.76 -14.43 0.66
N PRO A 159 44.51 -15.24 1.45
CA PRO A 159 43.94 -16.02 2.53
C PRO A 159 43.16 -15.11 3.47
N ALA A 160 41.89 -15.44 3.69
CA ALA A 160 41.00 -14.59 4.47
C ALA A 160 41.41 -14.67 5.96
N PRO A 161 41.47 -13.56 6.70
CA PRO A 161 41.54 -13.63 8.15
C PRO A 161 40.30 -14.32 8.72
N ALA A 162 40.47 -15.01 9.85
CA ALA A 162 39.47 -15.89 10.46
C ALA A 162 38.09 -15.21 10.62
N ARG A 163 37.04 -15.97 10.29
CA ARG A 163 35.64 -15.55 10.31
C ARG A 163 35.21 -15.10 11.71
N ARG A 164 34.89 -13.81 11.88
CA ARG A 164 33.83 -13.40 12.84
C ARG A 164 32.50 -13.36 12.11
N ARG A 165 31.72 -14.45 12.22
CA ARG A 165 30.38 -14.58 11.63
C ARG A 165 29.45 -13.60 12.36
N ARG A 166 29.16 -12.44 11.79
CA ARG A 166 28.17 -11.49 12.35
C ARG A 166 26.75 -12.02 12.12
N ARG A 167 26.41 -13.14 12.78
CA ARG A 167 25.05 -13.70 12.86
C ARG A 167 24.08 -12.67 13.45
N TRP A 168 24.59 -11.81 14.33
CA TRP A 168 23.82 -10.75 14.98
C TRP A 168 23.12 -9.80 14.00
N LEU A 169 23.73 -9.36 12.90
CA LEU A 169 23.06 -8.48 11.93
C LEU A 169 21.85 -9.13 11.23
N ARG A 170 21.91 -10.44 10.97
CA ARG A 170 20.78 -11.19 10.39
C ARG A 170 19.68 -11.45 11.43
N LEU A 171 20.08 -11.73 12.67
CA LEU A 171 19.14 -11.86 13.79
C LEU A 171 18.48 -10.51 14.13
N SER A 172 19.20 -9.39 14.03
CA SER A 172 18.66 -8.05 14.21
C SER A 172 17.62 -7.72 13.13
N LEU A 173 17.89 -8.01 11.85
CA LEU A 173 16.90 -7.79 10.80
C LEU A 173 15.68 -8.69 10.97
N ALA A 174 15.86 -9.97 11.32
CA ALA A 174 14.76 -10.88 11.58
C ALA A 174 13.93 -10.44 12.80
N ALA A 175 14.57 -9.95 13.86
CA ALA A 175 13.89 -9.41 15.04
C ALA A 175 13.11 -8.13 14.71
N ILE A 176 13.66 -7.23 13.88
CA ILE A 176 12.96 -6.04 13.41
C ILE A 176 11.73 -6.43 12.58
N VAL A 177 11.86 -7.39 11.65
CA VAL A 177 10.73 -7.87 10.85
C VAL A 177 9.66 -8.51 11.74
N ALA A 178 10.05 -9.36 12.69
CA ALA A 178 9.12 -9.97 13.64
C ALA A 178 8.41 -8.93 14.51
N LEU A 179 9.14 -7.90 14.97
CA LEU A 179 8.57 -6.79 15.73
C LEU A 179 7.55 -6.00 14.89
N VAL A 180 7.86 -5.71 13.62
CA VAL A 180 6.93 -5.03 12.71
C VAL A 180 5.68 -5.88 12.48
N VAL A 181 5.82 -7.19 12.27
CA VAL A 181 4.67 -8.10 12.11
C VAL A 181 3.81 -8.14 13.38
N LEU A 182 4.42 -8.20 14.56
CA LEU A 182 3.71 -8.14 15.83
C LEU A 182 2.99 -6.79 16.02
N LEU A 183 3.64 -5.68 15.68
CA LEU A 183 3.04 -4.35 15.75
C LEU A 183 1.83 -4.24 14.81
N VAL A 184 1.97 -4.68 13.56
CA VAL A 184 0.87 -4.70 12.58
C VAL A 184 -0.26 -5.62 13.07
N GLY A 185 0.06 -6.80 13.59
CA GLY A 185 -0.91 -7.73 14.16
C GLY A 185 -1.66 -7.12 15.36
N ALA A 186 -0.97 -6.40 16.24
CA ALA A 186 -1.58 -5.70 17.37
C ALA A 186 -2.51 -4.57 16.90
N VAL A 187 -2.12 -3.79 15.89
CA VAL A 187 -2.99 -2.75 15.29
C VAL A 187 -4.24 -3.38 14.66
N VAL A 188 -4.07 -4.46 13.90
CA VAL A 188 -5.17 -5.22 13.29
C VAL A 188 -6.13 -5.75 14.36
N ALA A 189 -5.60 -6.36 15.42
CA ALA A 189 -6.39 -6.86 16.53
C ALA A 189 -7.15 -5.70 17.21
N ALA A 190 -6.48 -4.59 17.49
CA ALA A 190 -7.08 -3.41 18.10
C ALA A 190 -8.24 -2.84 17.26
N VAL A 191 -8.12 -2.83 15.92
CA VAL A 191 -9.21 -2.40 15.01
C VAL A 191 -10.36 -3.40 14.99
N LYS A 192 -10.07 -4.71 14.88
CA LYS A 192 -11.09 -5.77 14.82
C LYS A 192 -11.86 -5.97 16.13
N LEU A 193 -11.21 -5.71 17.27
CA LEU A 193 -11.79 -5.88 18.59
C LEU A 193 -12.61 -4.67 19.06
N GLN A 194 -12.69 -3.58 18.28
CA GLN A 194 -13.55 -2.46 18.66
C GLN A 194 -15.02 -2.85 18.48
N PRO A 195 -15.84 -2.76 19.55
CA PRO A 195 -17.27 -3.00 19.42
C PRO A 195 -17.88 -1.90 18.57
N VAL A 196 -18.41 -2.29 17.40
CA VAL A 196 -19.19 -1.40 16.54
C VAL A 196 -20.65 -1.46 17.03
N PRO A 197 -21.28 -0.32 17.36
CA PRO A 197 -22.69 -0.32 17.74
C PRO A 197 -23.57 -0.94 16.66
N SER A 198 -24.57 -1.71 17.08
CA SER A 198 -25.60 -2.23 16.18
C SER A 198 -26.40 -1.10 15.52
N PRO A 199 -26.94 -1.33 14.31
CA PRO A 199 -27.85 -0.37 13.67
C PRO A 199 -29.03 -0.02 14.57
N LEU A 200 -29.52 1.21 14.44
CA LEU A 200 -30.71 1.64 15.20
C LEU A 200 -31.94 0.87 14.71
N ALA A 201 -32.67 0.29 15.66
CA ALA A 201 -33.85 -0.52 15.41
C ALA A 201 -34.86 -0.32 16.54
N LEU A 202 -36.09 -0.78 16.34
CA LEU A 202 -37.13 -0.73 17.35
C LEU A 202 -36.69 -1.48 18.63
N PRO A 203 -37.02 -0.99 19.84
CA PRO A 203 -36.77 -1.70 21.08
C PRO A 203 -37.39 -3.09 21.09
N ALA A 204 -36.80 -4.05 21.80
CA ALA A 204 -37.31 -5.42 21.83
C ALA A 204 -38.71 -5.53 22.49
N THR A 205 -39.00 -4.63 23.43
CA THR A 205 -40.23 -4.62 24.23
C THR A 205 -41.00 -3.34 23.97
N ALA A 206 -42.33 -3.42 23.94
CA ALA A 206 -43.25 -2.29 23.93
C ALA A 206 -44.45 -2.58 24.83
N ALA A 207 -45.01 -1.53 25.43
CA ALA A 207 -46.24 -1.58 26.19
C ALA A 207 -47.46 -1.72 25.24
N PRO A 208 -48.56 -2.34 25.71
CA PRO A 208 -49.78 -2.46 24.91
C PRO A 208 -50.28 -1.09 24.43
N PRO A 209 -50.77 -0.97 23.18
CA PRO A 209 -51.30 0.28 22.65
C PRO A 209 -52.42 0.85 23.54
N ALA A 210 -52.35 2.15 23.87
CA ALA A 210 -53.31 2.83 24.74
C ALA A 210 -53.74 4.19 24.18
N GLY A 211 -55.01 4.57 24.33
CA GLY A 211 -55.54 5.86 23.87
C GLY A 211 -55.69 5.98 22.34
N THR A 212 -56.04 7.18 21.88
CA THR A 212 -56.13 7.50 20.44
C THR A 212 -54.74 7.70 19.81
N LEU A 213 -54.67 7.55 18.49
CA LEU A 213 -53.47 7.82 17.69
C LEU A 213 -53.39 9.26 17.19
N ASP A 214 -54.54 9.93 17.08
CA ASP A 214 -54.60 11.30 16.57
C ASP A 214 -54.08 12.28 17.63
N GLY A 215 -53.25 13.23 17.19
CA GLY A 215 -52.63 14.21 18.07
C GLY A 215 -51.26 14.69 17.59
N ALA A 216 -50.67 15.60 18.38
CA ALA A 216 -49.30 16.04 18.19
C ALA A 216 -48.33 15.16 19.00
N TYR A 217 -47.18 14.85 18.42
CA TYR A 217 -46.14 14.00 18.98
C TYR A 217 -44.80 14.72 18.98
N GLN A 218 -43.96 14.43 19.96
CA GLN A 218 -42.60 14.95 20.06
C GLN A 218 -41.60 13.86 20.47
N PRO A 219 -40.32 13.98 20.08
CA PRO A 219 -39.27 13.08 20.56
C PRO A 219 -39.16 13.07 22.09
N ALA A 220 -39.04 11.89 22.67
CA ALA A 220 -38.82 11.64 24.09
C ALA A 220 -37.35 11.27 24.36
N PRO A 221 -36.88 11.37 25.63
CA PRO A 221 -35.59 10.84 26.03
C PRO A 221 -35.41 9.38 25.62
N GLY A 222 -34.24 9.04 25.08
CA GLY A 222 -33.96 7.73 24.49
C GLY A 222 -34.07 7.70 22.96
N SER A 223 -34.63 8.75 22.34
CA SER A 223 -34.52 8.97 20.90
C SER A 223 -33.05 9.19 20.50
N LEU A 224 -32.61 8.57 19.42
CA LEU A 224 -31.25 8.61 18.88
C LEU A 224 -31.27 8.79 17.37
N ALA A 225 -30.32 9.57 16.87
CA ALA A 225 -30.06 9.73 15.45
C ALA A 225 -28.55 9.65 15.22
N GLY A 226 -28.14 9.36 14.00
CA GLY A 226 -26.74 9.17 13.71
C GLY A 226 -26.46 8.74 12.30
N PHE A 227 -25.25 8.26 12.10
CA PHE A 227 -24.81 7.75 10.81
C PHE A 227 -23.87 6.55 10.97
N ARG A 228 -23.72 5.83 9.86
CA ARG A 228 -22.79 4.74 9.66
C ARG A 228 -22.07 4.90 8.33
N ILE A 229 -20.74 4.88 8.35
CA ILE A 229 -19.92 4.97 7.14
C ILE A 229 -18.89 3.85 7.17
N GLN A 230 -18.73 3.15 6.06
CA GLN A 230 -17.75 2.07 5.95
C GLN A 230 -16.35 2.64 5.76
N GLN A 231 -15.39 2.20 6.57
CA GLN A 231 -13.96 2.49 6.43
C GLN A 231 -13.15 1.24 6.13
N THR A 232 -12.01 1.41 5.46
CA THR A 232 -11.01 0.38 5.27
C THR A 232 -9.68 0.84 5.83
N VAL A 233 -9.04 0.01 6.65
CA VAL A 233 -7.69 0.26 7.20
C VAL A 233 -6.87 -1.02 7.06
N LEU A 234 -5.74 -0.94 6.37
CA LEU A 234 -4.87 -2.09 6.06
C LEU A 234 -5.62 -3.26 5.40
N GLY A 235 -6.58 -2.95 4.53
CA GLY A 235 -7.43 -3.96 3.85
C GLY A 235 -8.53 -4.57 4.73
N LEU A 236 -8.71 -4.10 5.96
CA LEU A 236 -9.80 -4.52 6.84
C LEU A 236 -10.91 -3.50 6.86
N THR A 237 -12.13 -3.97 6.65
CA THR A 237 -13.32 -3.15 6.64
C THR A 237 -13.98 -3.10 8.03
N SER A 238 -14.37 -1.91 8.46
CA SER A 238 -15.16 -1.65 9.68
C SER A 238 -16.08 -0.44 9.48
N ASP A 239 -16.99 -0.19 10.40
CA ASP A 239 -17.87 0.98 10.33
C ASP A 239 -17.43 2.07 11.30
N VAL A 240 -17.46 3.31 10.82
CA VAL A 240 -17.45 4.52 11.64
C VAL A 240 -18.91 4.87 11.95
N VAL A 241 -19.24 4.91 13.24
CA VAL A 241 -20.60 5.21 13.70
C VAL A 241 -20.58 6.50 14.51
N GLY A 242 -21.49 7.41 14.18
CA GLY A 242 -21.79 8.62 14.94
C GLY A 242 -23.19 8.57 15.54
N ARG A 243 -23.38 9.06 16.77
CA ARG A 243 -24.66 9.08 17.49
C ARG A 243 -24.89 10.39 18.22
N THR A 244 -26.10 10.91 18.17
CA THR A 244 -26.58 12.07 18.92
C THR A 244 -27.96 11.77 19.52
N ALA A 245 -28.19 12.29 20.71
CA ALA A 245 -29.50 12.30 21.37
C ALA A 245 -30.14 13.70 21.33
N ASP A 246 -29.46 14.71 20.76
CA ASP A 246 -30.03 16.04 20.57
C ASP A 246 -30.99 16.01 19.38
N ILE A 247 -32.24 15.67 19.68
CA ILE A 247 -33.31 15.55 18.68
C ILE A 247 -34.48 16.41 19.15
N GLY A 248 -34.95 17.27 18.26
CA GLY A 248 -36.15 18.06 18.46
C GLY A 248 -37.10 17.91 17.28
N GLY A 249 -38.28 18.52 17.40
CA GLY A 249 -39.27 18.53 16.34
C GLY A 249 -40.64 18.04 16.80
N ALA A 250 -41.54 17.86 15.84
CA ALA A 250 -42.89 17.41 16.09
C ALA A 250 -43.44 16.63 14.89
N ALA A 251 -44.42 15.78 15.16
CA ALA A 251 -45.25 15.13 14.15
C ALA A 251 -46.72 15.28 14.53
N THR A 252 -47.59 15.42 13.53
CA THR A 252 -49.04 15.54 13.72
C THR A 252 -49.72 14.39 13.01
N ILE A 253 -50.57 13.68 13.75
CA ILE A 253 -51.40 12.60 13.23
C ILE A 253 -52.85 13.06 13.26
N THR A 254 -53.54 12.91 12.14
CA THR A 254 -54.96 13.24 12.00
C THR A 254 -55.65 12.18 11.15
N ALA A 255 -56.78 11.65 11.65
CA ALA A 255 -57.54 10.59 11.00
C ALA A 255 -56.66 9.38 10.60
N GLY A 256 -55.71 9.00 11.46
CA GLY A 256 -54.80 7.87 11.20
C GLY A 256 -53.79 8.12 10.08
N ARG A 257 -53.45 9.38 9.77
CA ARG A 257 -52.38 9.72 8.83
C ARG A 257 -51.40 10.69 9.48
N VAL A 258 -50.11 10.49 9.26
CA VAL A 258 -49.11 11.52 9.56
C VAL A 258 -49.27 12.61 8.51
N THR A 259 -49.78 13.77 8.90
CA THR A 259 -50.07 14.87 7.97
C THR A 259 -48.94 15.90 7.92
N ASP A 260 -48.22 16.05 9.02
CA ASP A 260 -47.06 16.94 9.14
C ASP A 260 -46.02 16.28 10.05
N ALA A 261 -44.75 16.39 9.69
CA ALA A 261 -43.66 16.01 10.58
C ALA A 261 -42.38 16.73 10.20
N THR A 262 -41.75 17.36 11.19
CA THR A 262 -40.44 17.99 11.05
C THR A 262 -39.56 17.59 12.22
N LEU A 263 -38.38 17.09 11.93
CA LEU A 263 -37.37 16.69 12.91
C LEU A 263 -36.10 17.51 12.72
N ARG A 264 -35.54 18.02 13.83
CA ARG A 264 -34.22 18.63 13.91
C ARG A 264 -33.28 17.67 14.62
N ILE A 265 -32.14 17.40 14.00
CA ILE A 265 -31.07 16.57 14.55
C ILE A 265 -29.87 17.48 14.80
N GLY A 266 -29.49 17.66 16.06
CA GLY A 266 -28.32 18.44 16.44
C GLY A 266 -27.03 17.67 16.18
N LEU A 267 -26.23 18.17 15.25
CA LEU A 267 -24.99 17.56 14.79
C LEU A 267 -23.82 17.86 15.73
N LEU A 268 -23.84 18.99 16.43
CA LEU A 268 -22.81 19.38 17.41
C LEU A 268 -22.67 18.40 18.60
N ALA A 269 -23.74 17.66 18.90
CA ALA A 269 -23.77 16.67 19.97
C ALA A 269 -23.37 15.26 19.49
N LEU A 270 -22.90 15.10 18.25
CA LEU A 270 -22.47 13.80 17.72
C LEU A 270 -21.25 13.26 18.48
N THR A 271 -21.39 12.01 18.90
CA THR A 271 -20.34 11.21 19.53
C THR A 271 -20.01 10.01 18.67
N SER A 272 -18.78 9.51 18.76
CA SER A 272 -18.43 8.23 18.10
C SER A 272 -19.12 7.06 18.78
N GLY A 273 -19.13 5.89 18.12
CA GLY A 273 -19.82 4.70 18.62
C GLY A 273 -19.44 4.22 20.04
N ASN A 274 -18.32 4.68 20.61
CA ASN A 274 -17.94 4.41 21.99
C ASN A 274 -18.36 5.51 22.99
N GLY A 275 -19.22 6.45 22.57
CA GLY A 275 -19.75 7.56 23.37
C GLY A 275 -18.77 8.73 23.56
N LYS A 276 -17.58 8.71 22.95
CA LYS A 276 -16.60 9.80 23.07
C LYS A 276 -16.82 10.87 22.01
N ARG A 277 -16.52 12.12 22.37
CA ARG A 277 -16.49 13.26 21.43
C ARG A 277 -15.53 12.97 20.29
N ALA A 278 -15.96 13.28 19.07
CA ALA A 278 -15.21 13.05 17.84
C ALA A 278 -15.11 14.35 17.04
N PRO A 279 -14.09 15.20 17.29
CA PRO A 279 -13.94 16.50 16.63
C PRO A 279 -13.88 16.43 15.10
N GLN A 280 -13.51 15.28 14.54
CA GLN A 280 -13.48 15.07 13.10
C GLN A 280 -14.90 15.15 12.49
N PHE A 281 -15.95 14.78 13.23
CA PHE A 281 -17.34 14.90 12.76
C PHE A 281 -17.71 16.38 12.60
N ASP A 282 -17.30 17.22 13.54
CA ASP A 282 -17.54 18.67 13.49
C ASP A 282 -16.92 19.28 12.23
N ILE A 283 -15.69 18.88 11.90
CA ILE A 283 -14.96 19.34 10.72
C ILE A 283 -15.61 18.83 9.42
N SER A 284 -15.95 17.54 9.37
CA SER A 284 -16.41 16.91 8.13
C SER A 284 -17.84 17.32 7.74
N LEU A 285 -18.67 17.64 8.74
CA LEU A 285 -20.05 18.10 8.55
C LEU A 285 -20.17 19.63 8.59
N ASP A 286 -19.07 20.34 8.80
CA ASP A 286 -19.02 21.79 9.05
C ASP A 286 -20.10 22.26 10.03
N THR A 287 -20.13 21.62 11.22
CA THR A 287 -21.19 21.86 12.22
C THR A 287 -21.15 23.27 12.82
N ALA A 288 -20.07 24.01 12.57
CA ALA A 288 -19.97 25.43 12.91
C ALA A 288 -20.94 26.30 12.08
N HIS A 289 -21.11 25.99 10.80
CA HIS A 289 -22.05 26.70 9.91
C HIS A 289 -23.39 25.98 9.77
N TYR A 290 -23.38 24.64 9.85
CA TYR A 290 -24.56 23.79 9.70
C TYR A 290 -24.75 22.91 10.94
N PRO A 291 -25.20 23.49 12.08
CA PRO A 291 -25.29 22.76 13.35
C PRO A 291 -26.38 21.70 13.38
N ASP A 292 -27.36 21.79 12.48
CA ASP A 292 -28.54 20.95 12.44
C ASP A 292 -28.73 20.29 11.07
N ALA A 293 -29.16 19.03 11.10
CA ALA A 293 -29.82 18.40 9.95
C ALA A 293 -31.33 18.40 10.20
N THR A 294 -32.12 18.56 9.13
CA THR A 294 -33.58 18.52 9.24
C THR A 294 -34.19 17.48 8.31
N VAL A 295 -35.22 16.79 8.81
CA VAL A 295 -36.03 15.86 8.01
C VAL A 295 -37.46 16.35 8.06
N THR A 296 -38.08 16.51 6.89
CA THR A 296 -39.46 17.02 6.77
C THR A 296 -40.29 16.05 5.94
N LEU A 297 -41.48 15.73 6.41
CA LEU A 297 -42.47 14.98 5.65
C LEU A 297 -43.03 15.86 4.53
N THR A 298 -43.04 15.33 3.30
CA THR A 298 -43.54 16.09 2.13
C THR A 298 -44.89 15.60 1.64
N GLN A 299 -45.29 14.38 2.02
CA GLN A 299 -46.55 13.76 1.63
C GLN A 299 -47.20 13.04 2.81
N PRO A 300 -48.52 13.16 3.03
CA PRO A 300 -49.19 12.48 4.13
C PRO A 300 -49.10 10.94 4.05
N ALA A 301 -48.57 10.32 5.10
CA ALA A 301 -48.38 8.87 5.16
C ALA A 301 -49.51 8.20 5.97
N PRO A 302 -50.19 7.16 5.44
CA PRO A 302 -51.22 6.44 6.19
C PRO A 302 -50.58 5.59 7.28
N LEU A 303 -51.14 5.60 8.49
CA LEU A 303 -50.80 4.66 9.54
C LEU A 303 -51.79 3.51 9.49
N ASP A 304 -51.28 2.30 9.28
CA ASP A 304 -52.13 1.11 9.27
C ASP A 304 -52.54 0.69 10.69
N ALA A 305 -53.51 -0.21 10.79
CA ALA A 305 -53.95 -0.75 12.08
C ALA A 305 -52.97 -1.80 12.66
N SER A 306 -51.92 -2.20 11.92
CA SER A 306 -50.95 -3.24 12.29
C SER A 306 -49.74 -2.73 13.08
N LEU A 307 -49.80 -1.48 13.57
CA LEU A 307 -48.76 -0.88 14.41
C LEU A 307 -48.47 -1.63 15.73
N SER A 308 -49.28 -2.61 16.12
CA SER A 308 -49.06 -3.41 17.33
C SER A 308 -47.88 -4.38 17.22
N SER A 309 -47.57 -4.90 16.03
CA SER A 309 -46.44 -5.84 15.80
C SER A 309 -45.21 -5.20 15.16
N GLY A 310 -45.27 -3.91 14.83
CA GLY A 310 -44.30 -3.24 13.97
C GLY A 310 -44.73 -3.34 12.50
N ALA A 311 -44.90 -2.19 11.86
CA ALA A 311 -45.28 -2.08 10.44
C ALA A 311 -44.17 -1.38 9.66
N ALA A 312 -44.01 -1.77 8.39
CA ALA A 312 -43.12 -1.12 7.45
C ALA A 312 -43.91 -0.06 6.66
N LEU A 313 -43.57 1.22 6.84
CA LEU A 313 -44.25 2.34 6.24
C LEU A 313 -43.32 3.11 5.30
N PRO A 314 -43.51 3.06 3.97
CA PRO A 314 -42.80 3.93 3.05
C PRO A 314 -43.28 5.37 3.22
N VAL A 315 -42.33 6.29 3.38
CA VAL A 315 -42.56 7.71 3.59
C VAL A 315 -41.67 8.52 2.66
N THR A 316 -42.24 9.56 2.07
CA THR A 316 -41.51 10.52 1.23
C THR A 316 -41.36 11.85 1.94
N GLY A 317 -40.12 12.31 2.04
CA GLY A 317 -39.76 13.54 2.72
C GLY A 317 -38.60 14.25 2.03
N SER A 318 -38.10 15.27 2.69
CA SER A 318 -36.86 15.94 2.33
C SER A 318 -35.87 15.89 3.49
N LEU A 319 -34.61 15.59 3.19
CA LEU A 319 -33.50 15.69 4.10
C LEU A 319 -32.71 16.95 3.75
N THR A 320 -32.52 17.84 4.72
CA THR A 320 -31.58 18.94 4.64
C THR A 320 -30.36 18.60 5.48
N LEU A 321 -29.19 18.56 4.84
CA LEU A 321 -27.91 18.32 5.47
C LEU A 321 -26.88 19.25 4.81
N HIS A 322 -26.01 19.86 5.63
CA HIS A 322 -24.98 20.80 5.13
C HIS A 322 -25.59 21.92 4.25
N GLY A 323 -26.75 22.43 4.65
CA GLY A 323 -27.49 23.49 3.95
C GLY A 323 -28.18 23.06 2.65
N ILE A 324 -28.01 21.81 2.20
CA ILE A 324 -28.57 21.30 0.94
C ILE A 324 -29.76 20.40 1.22
N THR A 325 -30.90 20.68 0.58
CA THR A 325 -32.13 19.88 0.70
C THR A 325 -32.28 18.91 -0.47
N ARG A 326 -32.48 17.63 -0.18
CA ARG A 326 -32.74 16.58 -1.17
C ARG A 326 -34.03 15.81 -0.83
N PRO A 327 -34.83 15.41 -1.83
CA PRO A 327 -35.93 14.50 -1.60
C PRO A 327 -35.39 13.11 -1.24
N VAL A 328 -36.02 12.46 -0.26
CA VAL A 328 -35.66 11.12 0.19
C VAL A 328 -36.91 10.27 0.37
N THR A 329 -36.82 9.00 0.03
CA THR A 329 -37.87 8.01 0.33
C THR A 329 -37.30 6.98 1.29
N VAL A 330 -37.98 6.78 2.40
CA VAL A 330 -37.51 5.98 3.53
C VAL A 330 -38.58 4.98 3.90
N THR A 331 -38.20 3.74 4.15
CA THR A 331 -39.12 2.76 4.77
C THR A 331 -38.92 2.79 6.27
N LEU A 332 -39.91 3.27 7.00
CA LEU A 332 -39.92 3.33 8.46
C LEU A 332 -40.39 2.00 9.03
N SER A 333 -39.75 1.54 10.10
CA SER A 333 -40.32 0.55 11.01
C SER A 333 -41.01 1.32 12.13
N ILE A 334 -42.33 1.18 12.26
CA ILE A 334 -43.11 1.92 13.24
C ILE A 334 -43.94 0.97 14.10
N ARG A 335 -43.96 1.20 15.41
CA ARG A 335 -44.71 0.38 16.37
C ARG A 335 -45.31 1.26 17.46
N ARG A 336 -46.49 0.88 17.98
CA ARG A 336 -47.07 1.49 19.17
C ARG A 336 -46.36 1.06 20.44
N ASP A 337 -46.14 2.01 21.35
CA ASP A 337 -45.65 1.78 22.70
C ASP A 337 -46.50 2.59 23.69
N GLY A 338 -47.50 1.96 24.31
CA GLY A 338 -48.49 2.68 25.11
C GLY A 338 -49.26 3.71 24.27
N ALA A 339 -49.23 4.97 24.71
CA ALA A 339 -49.80 6.11 23.97
C ALA A 339 -48.83 6.69 22.92
N GLY A 340 -47.56 6.29 22.95
CA GLY A 340 -46.49 6.73 22.07
C GLY A 340 -46.28 5.85 20.84
N LEU A 341 -45.23 6.16 20.10
CA LEU A 341 -44.79 5.47 18.89
C LEU A 341 -43.27 5.31 18.89
N ASP A 342 -42.79 4.09 18.69
CA ASP A 342 -41.40 3.82 18.34
C ASP A 342 -41.25 3.86 16.83
N VAL A 343 -40.29 4.63 16.32
CA VAL A 343 -40.03 4.76 14.88
C VAL A 343 -38.54 4.57 14.63
N ALA A 344 -38.18 3.57 13.82
CA ALA A 344 -36.81 3.37 13.38
C ALA A 344 -36.72 3.44 11.85
N GLY A 345 -35.61 3.96 11.33
CA GLY A 345 -35.43 4.08 9.90
C GLY A 345 -33.99 4.39 9.51
N SER A 346 -33.69 4.21 8.23
CA SER A 346 -32.39 4.50 7.67
C SER A 346 -32.49 5.09 6.26
N VAL A 347 -31.59 6.02 5.96
CA VAL A 347 -31.55 6.77 4.70
C VAL A 347 -30.14 6.65 4.13
N PRO A 348 -29.95 6.10 2.91
CA PRO A 348 -28.66 6.16 2.25
C PRO A 348 -28.34 7.61 1.88
N VAL A 349 -27.10 8.02 2.14
CA VAL A 349 -26.61 9.38 1.89
C VAL A 349 -25.31 9.29 1.11
N ALA A 350 -25.29 9.79 -0.12
CA ALA A 350 -24.06 10.04 -0.85
C ALA A 350 -23.50 11.40 -0.46
N PHE A 351 -22.19 11.50 -0.18
CA PHE A 351 -21.59 12.75 0.28
C PHE A 351 -21.66 13.86 -0.76
N ALA A 352 -21.52 13.50 -2.04
CA ALA A 352 -21.62 14.41 -3.16
C ALA A 352 -23.00 15.10 -3.26
N ASP A 353 -24.08 14.46 -2.82
CA ASP A 353 -25.43 15.03 -2.90
C ASP A 353 -25.62 16.23 -1.98
N PHE A 354 -24.81 16.31 -0.91
CA PHE A 354 -24.87 17.31 0.15
C PHE A 354 -23.56 18.10 0.28
N ASP A 355 -22.69 18.06 -0.74
CA ASP A 355 -21.40 18.76 -0.77
C ASP A 355 -20.53 18.49 0.48
N LEU A 356 -20.60 17.26 1.00
CA LEU A 356 -19.81 16.84 2.15
C LEU A 356 -18.40 16.47 1.68
N ALA A 357 -17.40 17.05 2.33
CA ALA A 357 -16.01 16.72 2.06
C ALA A 357 -15.71 15.28 2.52
N ALA A 358 -15.18 14.46 1.62
CA ALA A 358 -14.65 13.16 2.00
C ALA A 358 -13.54 13.36 3.05
N PRO A 359 -13.61 12.70 4.21
CA PRO A 359 -12.65 12.97 5.27
C PRO A 359 -11.23 12.59 4.88
N GLN A 360 -10.30 13.51 5.11
CA GLN A 360 -8.89 13.29 4.81
C GLN A 360 -8.16 12.64 6.00
N GLY A 361 -6.97 12.06 5.74
CA GLY A 361 -6.11 11.53 6.80
C GLY A 361 -5.99 10.00 6.89
N TYR A 362 -6.57 9.24 5.96
CA TYR A 362 -6.43 7.78 5.92
C TYR A 362 -5.08 7.27 5.37
N GLY A 363 -4.26 8.15 4.78
CA GLY A 363 -2.95 7.81 4.23
C GLY A 363 -3.02 6.80 3.07
N ALA A 364 -1.88 6.17 2.74
CA ALA A 364 -1.79 5.22 1.62
C ALA A 364 -2.42 3.84 1.90
N PHE A 365 -2.89 3.60 3.13
CA PHE A 365 -3.32 2.28 3.60
C PHE A 365 -4.74 2.26 4.16
N GLY A 366 -5.48 3.35 4.03
CA GLY A 366 -6.88 3.39 4.42
C GLY A 366 -7.72 4.24 3.50
N SER A 367 -9.02 4.08 3.61
CA SER A 367 -10.03 4.84 2.89
C SER A 367 -11.33 4.89 3.70
N LEU A 368 -12.15 5.89 3.41
CA LEU A 368 -13.55 5.95 3.84
C LEU A 368 -14.44 5.88 2.62
N ALA A 369 -15.59 5.22 2.73
CA ALA A 369 -16.63 5.28 1.71
C ALA A 369 -17.08 6.73 1.48
N ASP A 370 -17.41 7.04 0.23
CA ASP A 370 -17.98 8.31 -0.23
C ASP A 370 -19.50 8.42 -0.01
N HIS A 371 -20.06 7.42 0.68
CA HIS A 371 -21.45 7.32 1.05
C HIS A 371 -21.57 6.68 2.43
N GLY A 372 -22.69 6.97 3.09
CA GLY A 372 -23.03 6.39 4.37
C GLY A 372 -24.52 6.14 4.49
N THR A 373 -24.94 5.73 5.67
CA THR A 373 -26.33 5.56 6.04
C THR A 373 -26.62 6.47 7.22
N ALA A 374 -27.54 7.41 7.08
CA ALA A 374 -28.15 8.10 8.21
C ALA A 374 -29.17 7.14 8.85
N GLU A 375 -29.15 6.98 10.16
CA GLU A 375 -30.04 6.06 10.89
C GLU A 375 -30.65 6.77 12.10
N PHE A 376 -31.87 6.39 12.46
CA PHE A 376 -32.56 6.97 13.61
C PHE A 376 -33.48 5.97 14.31
N LEU A 377 -33.70 6.22 15.59
CA LEU A 377 -34.70 5.65 16.46
C LEU A 377 -35.36 6.82 17.19
N LEU A 378 -36.66 6.99 17.03
CA LEU A 378 -37.45 8.03 17.68
C LEU A 378 -38.44 7.35 18.60
N LEU A 379 -38.39 7.72 19.88
CA LEU A 379 -39.40 7.35 20.86
C LEU A 379 -40.33 8.56 20.95
N LEU A 380 -41.45 8.52 20.23
CA LEU A 380 -42.38 9.64 20.14
C LEU A 380 -43.44 9.52 21.22
N GLN A 381 -43.65 10.59 21.97
CA GLN A 381 -44.71 10.69 22.98
C GLN A 381 -45.73 11.76 22.58
N PRO A 382 -47.01 11.61 22.95
CA PRO A 382 -48.00 12.67 22.79
C PRO A 382 -47.51 13.95 23.45
N ARG A 383 -47.65 15.07 22.74
CA ARG A 383 -47.40 16.40 23.28
C ARG A 383 -48.61 16.78 24.15
N ALA A 384 -48.34 17.03 25.43
CA ALA A 384 -49.34 17.41 26.41
C ALA A 384 -50.00 18.76 26.08
#